data_AF-I0R5L6-F1
#
_entry.id   AF-I0R5L6-F1
#
_cell.length_a   1.000
_cell.length_b   1.000
_cell.length_c   1.000
_cell.angle_alpha   90.00
_cell.angle_beta   90.00
_cell.angle_gamma   90.00
#
_symmetry.space_group_name_H-M   'P 1'
#
loop_
_entity.id
_entity.type
_entity.pdbx_description
1 polymer ?
#
loop_
_entity_poly.entity_id
_entity_poly.type
_entity_poly.pdbx_seq_one_letter_code
_entity_poly.pdbx_strand_id
1 'polypeptide(L)'
;MMNELLEWLEYIEDVRQERKVKHKLKDIIVIVLFATLANVDDWVEMEYFAHYNEEYLKRYIKLENGIPSHDTLCRVFGMLQPEILQQLYKKWQELLNRNEGEALK
;
A
#
# COMPACT_ATOMS: atom_id res chain seq x y z
N MET A 1 -7.21 -9.74 9.22
CA MET A 1 -6.37 -9.76 8.01
C MET A 1 -5.90 -8.37 7.62
N MET A 2 -6.78 -7.49 7.12
CA MET A 2 -6.36 -6.14 6.74
C MET A 2 -5.82 -5.33 7.93
N ASN A 3 -6.44 -5.45 9.11
CA ASN A 3 -5.90 -4.83 10.33
C ASN A 3 -4.50 -5.33 10.69
N GLU A 4 -4.23 -6.64 10.54
CA GLU A 4 -2.92 -7.22 10.81
C GLU A 4 -1.86 -6.68 9.84
N LEU A 5 -2.21 -6.50 8.56
CA LEU A 5 -1.34 -5.83 7.60
C LEU A 5 -1.10 -4.37 8.00
N LEU A 6 -2.16 -3.62 8.30
CA LEU A 6 -2.07 -2.20 8.66
C LEU A 6 -1.22 -2.00 9.92
N GLU A 7 -1.39 -2.84 10.93
CA GLU A 7 -0.56 -2.85 12.15
C GLU A 7 0.89 -3.18 11.82
N TRP A 8 1.14 -4.15 10.94
CA TRP A 8 2.50 -4.50 10.51
C TRP A 8 3.18 -3.33 9.77
N LEU A 9 2.44 -2.60 8.92
CA LEU A 9 2.95 -1.44 8.18
C LEU A 9 3.39 -0.29 9.10
N GLU A 10 2.85 -0.18 10.31
CA GLU A 10 3.28 0.84 11.30
C GLU A 10 4.71 0.61 11.79
N TYR A 11 5.26 -0.61 11.67
CA TYR A 11 6.65 -0.90 12.06
C TYR A 11 7.67 -0.56 10.98
N ILE A 12 7.23 -0.20 9.76
CA ILE A 12 8.13 0.22 8.70
C ILE A 12 8.63 1.62 9.04
N GLU A 13 9.94 1.75 9.21
CA GLU A 13 10.57 3.05 9.41
C GLU A 13 10.39 3.94 8.18
N ASP A 14 9.84 5.13 8.39
CA ASP A 14 9.72 6.14 7.34
C ASP A 14 11.00 6.96 7.25
N VAL A 15 11.93 6.50 6.40
CA VAL A 15 13.23 7.14 6.15
C VAL A 15 13.13 8.45 5.35
N ARG A 16 11.92 8.90 4.99
CA ARG A 16 11.71 10.14 4.24
C ARG A 16 11.93 11.35 5.14
N GLN A 17 12.33 12.46 4.53
CA GLN A 17 12.51 13.72 5.24
C GLN A 17 11.15 14.24 5.74
N GLU A 18 10.92 14.24 7.06
CA GLU A 18 9.64 14.58 7.72
C GLU A 18 9.01 15.88 7.18
N ARG A 19 9.79 16.94 6.98
CA ARG A 19 9.31 18.24 6.45
C ARG A 19 8.74 18.18 5.03
N LYS A 20 9.00 17.10 4.29
CA LYS A 20 8.55 16.87 2.92
C LYS A 20 7.48 15.76 2.83
N VAL A 21 7.04 15.21 3.96
CA VAL A 21 6.03 14.15 4.00
C VAL A 21 4.64 14.78 4.08
N LYS A 22 3.84 14.58 3.04
CA LYS A 22 2.40 14.92 3.02
C LYS A 22 1.52 13.69 3.23
N HIS A 23 1.89 12.56 2.63
CA HIS A 23 1.09 11.32 2.70
C HIS A 23 1.80 10.30 3.59
N LYS A 24 1.02 9.64 4.45
CA LYS A 24 1.53 8.59 5.34
C LYS A 24 2.11 7.45 4.51
N LEU A 25 3.20 6.85 5.00
CA LEU A 25 3.87 5.76 4.29
C LEU A 25 2.92 4.59 4.06
N LYS A 26 2.16 4.21 5.10
CA LYS A 26 1.15 3.14 5.02
C LYS A 26 0.07 3.40 3.96
N ASP A 27 -0.37 4.65 3.80
CA ASP A 27 -1.42 4.99 2.84
C ASP A 27 -0.92 4.73 1.41
N ILE A 28 0.33 5.11 1.13
CA ILE A 28 0.99 4.85 -0.15
C ILE A 28 1.16 3.34 -0.39
N ILE A 29 1.65 2.60 0.59
CA ILE A 29 1.88 1.15 0.45
C ILE A 29 0.56 0.42 0.19
N VAL A 30 -0.52 0.77 0.92
CA VAL A 30 -1.84 0.16 0.73
C VAL A 30 -2.38 0.43 -0.67
N ILE A 31 -2.24 1.65 -1.19
CA ILE A 31 -2.64 1.97 -2.57
C ILE A 31 -1.94 1.05 -3.57
N VAL A 32 -0.61 0.92 -3.47
CA VAL A 32 0.19 0.10 -4.40
C VAL A 32 -0.23 -1.37 -4.32
N LEU A 33 -0.38 -1.93 -3.10
CA LEU A 33 -0.81 -3.33 -2.95
C LEU A 33 -2.19 -3.57 -3.58
N PHE A 34 -3.15 -2.69 -3.33
CA PHE A 34 -4.51 -2.86 -3.85
C PHE A 34 -4.57 -2.71 -5.36
N ALA A 35 -3.78 -1.79 -5.93
CA ALA A 35 -3.66 -1.66 -7.38
C ALA A 35 -3.02 -2.92 -8.00
N THR A 36 -1.97 -3.48 -7.38
CA THR A 36 -1.35 -4.72 -7.87
C THR A 36 -2.29 -5.92 -7.81
N LEU A 37 -3.20 -6.01 -6.82
CA LEU A 37 -4.26 -7.03 -6.80
C LEU A 37 -5.24 -6.89 -7.96
N ALA A 38 -5.50 -5.65 -8.38
CA ALA A 38 -6.33 -5.35 -9.54
C ALA A 38 -5.59 -5.54 -10.86
N ASN A 39 -4.37 -6.12 -10.84
CA ASN A 39 -3.47 -6.26 -11.98
C ASN A 39 -3.09 -4.92 -12.64
N VAL A 40 -3.02 -3.86 -11.84
CA VAL A 40 -2.49 -2.56 -12.27
C VAL A 40 -1.02 -2.47 -11.87
N ASP A 41 -0.13 -2.37 -12.85
CA ASP A 41 1.33 -2.38 -12.66
C ASP A 41 2.05 -1.09 -13.13
N ASP A 42 1.33 -0.14 -13.72
CA ASP A 42 1.84 1.19 -14.07
C ASP A 42 1.50 2.25 -13.01
N TRP A 43 2.44 3.13 -12.68
CA TRP A 43 2.27 4.14 -11.62
C TRP A 43 1.16 5.15 -11.91
N VAL A 44 0.98 5.55 -13.17
CA VAL A 44 -0.06 6.48 -13.59
C VAL A 44 -1.41 5.79 -13.46
N GLU A 45 -1.50 4.53 -13.88
CA GLU A 45 -2.70 3.72 -13.68
C GLU A 45 -3.01 3.46 -12.20
N MET A 46 -2.00 3.30 -11.34
CA MET A 46 -2.20 3.17 -9.89
C MET A 46 -2.81 4.44 -9.28
N GLU A 47 -2.39 5.62 -9.72
CA GLU A 47 -3.01 6.90 -9.31
C GLU A 47 -4.48 6.95 -9.76
N TYR A 48 -4.77 6.59 -11.03
CA TYR A 48 -6.14 6.52 -11.52
C TYR A 48 -6.99 5.50 -10.76
N PHE A 49 -6.45 4.32 -10.47
CA PHE A 49 -7.09 3.29 -9.65
C PHE A 49 -7.43 3.84 -8.27
N ALA A 50 -6.51 4.56 -7.64
CA ALA A 50 -6.70 5.12 -6.31
C ALA A 50 -7.78 6.21 -6.28
N HIS A 51 -7.84 7.05 -7.30
CA HIS A 51 -8.94 8.01 -7.47
C HIS A 51 -10.29 7.31 -7.71
N TYR A 52 -10.32 6.30 -8.58
CA TYR A 52 -11.54 5.57 -8.90
C TYR A 52 -12.10 4.80 -7.69
N ASN A 53 -11.21 4.31 -6.83
CA ASN A 53 -11.56 3.50 -5.66
C ASN A 53 -11.38 4.24 -4.33
N GLU A 54 -11.38 5.57 -4.32
CA GLU A 54 -11.06 6.37 -3.12
C GLU A 54 -11.95 6.01 -1.92
N GLU A 55 -13.26 5.91 -2.14
CA GLU A 55 -14.23 5.55 -1.09
C GLU A 55 -14.03 4.13 -0.54
N TYR A 56 -13.50 3.22 -1.36
CA TYR A 56 -13.15 1.88 -0.92
C TYR A 56 -11.85 1.88 -0.10
N LEU A 57 -10.83 2.60 -0.57
CA LEU A 57 -9.56 2.76 0.14
C LEU A 57 -9.73 3.42 1.52
N LYS A 58 -10.65 4.40 1.61
CA LYS A 58 -10.99 5.08 2.88
C LYS A 58 -11.52 4.16 3.99
N ARG A 59 -11.93 2.93 3.67
CA ARG A 59 -12.29 1.92 4.67
C ARG A 59 -11.08 1.39 5.45
N TYR A 60 -9.89 1.58 4.92
CA TYR A 60 -8.65 1.01 5.47
C TYR A 60 -7.59 2.06 5.80
N ILE A 61 -7.53 3.14 5.03
CA ILE A 61 -6.55 4.23 5.18
C ILE A 61 -7.25 5.58 5.22
N LYS A 62 -6.64 6.58 5.88
CA LYS A 62 -7.31 7.86 6.12
C LYS A 62 -7.24 8.82 4.93
N LEU A 63 -6.14 8.80 4.17
CA LEU A 63 -5.91 9.71 3.03
C LEU A 63 -6.10 11.19 3.43
N GLU A 64 -5.53 11.60 4.56
CA GLU A 64 -5.73 12.94 5.16
C GLU A 64 -5.38 14.10 4.20
N ASN A 65 -4.48 13.85 3.24
CA ASN A 65 -4.06 14.81 2.22
C ASN A 65 -4.46 14.38 0.79
N GLY A 66 -5.48 13.52 0.66
CA GLY A 66 -5.94 12.97 -0.61
C GLY A 66 -5.02 11.91 -1.21
N ILE A 67 -5.28 11.56 -2.47
CA ILE A 67 -4.51 10.59 -3.23
C ILE A 67 -3.13 11.18 -3.62
N PRO A 68 -2.03 10.48 -3.31
CA PRO A 68 -0.70 10.87 -3.79
C PRO A 68 -0.57 10.69 -5.31
N SER A 69 0.16 11.59 -5.97
CA SER A 69 0.45 11.46 -7.41
C SER A 69 1.30 10.22 -7.73
N HIS A 70 1.28 9.76 -8.98
CA HIS A 70 2.13 8.67 -9.47
C HIS A 70 3.62 8.92 -9.22
N ASP A 71 4.10 10.16 -9.37
CA ASP A 71 5.47 10.55 -9.00
C ASP A 71 5.76 10.31 -7.51
N THR A 72 4.78 10.58 -6.65
CA THR A 72 4.89 10.37 -5.20
C THR A 72 4.87 8.88 -4.88
N LEU A 73 3.99 8.10 -5.50
CA LEU A 73 3.94 6.64 -5.37
C LEU A 73 5.28 6.01 -5.74
N CYS A 74 5.75 6.27 -6.97
CA CYS A 74 6.99 5.73 -7.51
C CYS A 74 8.20 6.10 -6.64
N ARG A 75 8.34 7.39 -6.29
CA ARG A 75 9.47 7.88 -5.49
C ARG A 75 9.49 7.27 -4.09
N VAL A 76 8.34 7.20 -3.41
CA VAL A 76 8.28 6.68 -2.04
C VAL A 76 8.50 5.18 -2.02
N PHE A 77 7.88 4.45 -2.95
CA PHE A 77 8.06 3.01 -3.05
C PHE A 77 9.52 2.65 -3.40
N GLY A 78 10.17 3.44 -4.27
CA GLY A 78 11.59 3.30 -4.60
C GLY A 78 12.56 3.69 -3.49
N MET A 79 12.10 4.35 -2.42
CA MET A 79 12.90 4.63 -1.21
C MET A 79 12.87 3.48 -0.20
N LEU A 80 11.95 2.52 -0.36
CA LEU A 80 11.88 1.37 0.54
C LEU A 80 13.09 0.47 0.34
N GLN A 81 13.63 -0.02 1.45
CA GLN A 81 14.74 -0.98 1.42
C GLN A 81 14.27 -2.29 0.77
N PRO A 82 15.11 -2.96 -0.05
CA PRO A 82 14.76 -4.24 -0.66
C PRO A 82 14.26 -5.29 0.33
N GLU A 83 14.84 -5.32 1.54
CA GLU A 83 14.46 -6.25 2.60
C GLU A 83 13.03 -6.00 3.10
N ILE A 84 12.60 -4.73 3.19
CA ILE A 84 11.23 -4.37 3.55
C ILE A 84 10.25 -4.78 2.45
N LEU A 85 10.61 -4.59 1.18
CA LEU A 85 9.77 -5.01 0.05
C LEU A 85 9.58 -6.53 0.03
N GLN A 86 10.63 -7.31 0.29
CA GLN A 86 10.53 -8.76 0.39
C GLN A 86 9.64 -9.20 1.55
N GLN A 87 9.79 -8.58 2.72
CA GLN A 87 8.96 -8.87 3.89
C GLN A 87 7.50 -8.49 3.65
N LEU A 88 7.25 -7.33 3.04
CA LEU A 88 5.93 -6.85 2.66
C LEU A 88 5.25 -7.86 1.73
N TYR A 89 5.94 -8.28 0.67
CA TYR A 89 5.41 -9.25 -0.29
C TYR A 89 5.11 -10.59 0.38
N LYS A 90 6.02 -11.10 1.21
CA LYS A 90 5.80 -12.34 1.96
C LYS A 90 4.59 -12.24 2.89
N LYS A 91 4.50 -11.17 3.68
CA LYS A 91 3.37 -10.92 4.60
C LYS A 91 2.06 -10.85 3.83
N TRP A 92 2.06 -10.17 2.69
CA TRP A 92 0.91 -10.03 1.82
C TRP A 92 0.44 -11.38 1.26
N GLN A 93 1.36 -12.19 0.72
CA GLN A 93 1.07 -13.55 0.22
C GLN A 93 0.55 -14.48 1.32
N GLU A 94 1.14 -14.45 2.52
CA GLU A 94 0.67 -15.25 3.66
C GLU A 94 -0.79 -14.92 4.02
N LEU A 95 -1.17 -13.65 3.97
CA LEU A 95 -2.54 -13.21 4.26
C LEU A 95 -3.52 -13.64 3.16
N LEU A 96 -3.14 -13.53 1.88
CA LEU A 96 -3.95 -13.98 0.75
C LEU A 96 -4.18 -15.50 0.77
N ASN A 97 -3.12 -16.29 1.00
CA ASN A 97 -3.20 -17.74 1.00
C ASN A 97 -4.09 -18.28 2.15
N ARG A 98 -4.16 -17.58 3.28
CA ARG A 98 -5.11 -17.92 4.36
C ARG A 98 -6.56 -17.81 3.89
N ASN A 99 -6.89 -16.77 3.11
CA ASN A 99 -8.23 -16.59 2.55
C ASN A 99 -8.59 -17.66 1.51
N GLU A 100 -7.66 -18.03 0.62
CA GLU A 100 -7.92 -19.12 -0.34
C GLU A 100 -8.20 -20.44 0.38
N GLY A 101 -7.46 -20.72 1.46
CA GLY A 101 -7.70 -21.91 2.30
C GLY A 101 -9.02 -21.87 3.10
N GLU A 102 -9.55 -20.69 3.40
CA GLU A 102 -10.86 -20.49 4.03
C GLU A 102 -12.00 -20.59 3.00
N ALA A 103 -11.82 -20.08 1.78
CA ALA A 103 -12.80 -20.17 0.70
C ALA A 103 -12.98 -21.60 0.16
N LEU A 104 -12.01 -22.49 0.41
CA LEU A 104 -12.04 -23.91 0.05
C LEU A 104 -12.64 -24.81 1.15
N LYS A 105 -13.02 -24.28 2.31
CA LYS A 105 -13.72 -25.00 3.39
C LYS A 105 -15.21 -24.72 3.36
#